data_AF-A0A6P6F876-F1
#
_entry.id   AF-A0A6P6F876-F1
#
_cell.length_a   1.000
_cell.length_b   1.000
_cell.length_c   1.000
_cell.angle_alpha   90.00
_cell.angle_beta   90.00
_cell.angle_gamma   90.00
#
_symmetry.space_group_name_H-M   'P 1'
#
loop_
_entity.id
_entity.type
_entity.pdbx_description
1 polymer ?
#
loop_
_entity_poly.entity_id
_entity_poly.type
_entity_poly.pdbx_seq_one_letter_code
_entity_poly.pdbx_strand_id
1 'polypeptide(L)'
;MASSSQVRDIHHYIMYENIQKLLTMHPNSVMFYDDEWISYNDDGTYQFEWSNDNRKSEVKMEQLGVWWNKTGIIEYFVKPSTSSTNALLYASFDNANLKLRRPCDGSQYSAEQLYLIADYTNPQFTVDTYRYIRAKNYTIFSLPPGSEQDTPTRSYLFKAFNRHIQNKHKKYNGDIIRAMNDFCEKTEVAFFVKGIDTFFNSFRKHYDEKIEISGDAIWILKTNLRFVLFECLHTVKTLYYA
;
A
#
# COMPACT_ATOMS: atom_id res chain seq x y z
N MET A 1 -4.59 -33.18 -2.61
CA MET A 1 -5.09 -31.95 -1.95
C MET A 1 -3.96 -30.94 -1.98
N ALA A 2 -4.18 -29.73 -2.48
CA ALA A 2 -3.14 -28.69 -2.47
C ALA A 2 -2.77 -28.35 -1.02
N SER A 3 -1.48 -28.12 -0.75
CA SER A 3 -1.05 -27.70 0.58
C SER A 3 -1.62 -26.31 0.92
N SER A 4 -1.78 -25.99 2.21
CA SER A 4 -2.22 -24.67 2.66
C SER A 4 -1.35 -23.52 2.12
N SER A 5 -0.07 -23.78 1.84
CA SER A 5 0.85 -22.85 1.19
C SER A 5 0.51 -22.58 -0.27
N GLN A 6 0.18 -23.61 -1.06
CA GLN A 6 -0.16 -23.47 -2.48
C GLN A 6 -1.46 -22.68 -2.68
N VAL A 7 -2.47 -22.91 -1.83
CA VAL A 7 -3.74 -22.16 -1.88
C VAL A 7 -3.50 -20.68 -1.57
N ARG A 8 -2.63 -20.37 -0.60
CA ARG A 8 -2.25 -19.00 -0.25
C ARG A 8 -1.54 -18.30 -1.41
N ASP A 9 -0.58 -18.96 -2.04
CA ASP A 9 0.19 -18.39 -3.15
C ASP A 9 -0.71 -18.08 -4.37
N ILE A 10 -1.71 -18.92 -4.64
CA ILE A 10 -2.69 -18.67 -5.72
C ILE A 10 -3.64 -17.53 -5.38
N HIS A 11 -4.07 -17.40 -4.12
CA HIS A 11 -4.85 -16.25 -3.68
C HIS A 11 -4.06 -14.93 -3.86
N HIS A 12 -2.77 -14.94 -3.50
CA HIS A 12 -1.89 -13.78 -3.69
C HIS A 12 -1.74 -13.41 -5.17
N TYR A 13 -1.59 -14.40 -6.05
CA TYR A 13 -1.53 -14.19 -7.50
C TYR A 13 -2.82 -13.57 -8.07
N ILE A 14 -4.00 -14.08 -7.67
CA ILE A 14 -5.29 -13.53 -8.13
C ILE A 14 -5.48 -12.09 -7.65
N MET A 15 -5.16 -11.83 -6.38
CA MET A 15 -5.22 -10.48 -5.81
C MET A 15 -4.31 -9.52 -6.58
N TYR A 16 -3.09 -9.96 -6.91
CA TYR A 16 -2.15 -9.22 -7.71
C TYR A 16 -2.69 -8.87 -9.10
N GLU A 17 -3.23 -9.84 -9.83
CA GLU A 17 -3.81 -9.62 -11.16
C GLU A 17 -4.95 -8.60 -11.11
N ASN A 18 -5.79 -8.67 -10.06
CA ASN A 18 -6.85 -7.70 -9.84
C ASN A 18 -6.31 -6.29 -9.60
N ILE A 19 -5.28 -6.14 -8.76
CA ILE A 19 -4.66 -4.84 -8.48
C ILE A 19 -4.00 -4.28 -9.75
N GLN A 20 -3.29 -5.10 -10.51
CA GLN A 20 -2.65 -4.67 -11.76
C GLN A 20 -3.70 -4.18 -12.77
N LYS A 21 -4.81 -4.92 -12.93
CA LYS A 21 -5.92 -4.52 -13.78
C LYS A 21 -6.52 -3.18 -13.33
N LEU A 22 -6.68 -2.96 -12.03
CA LEU A 22 -7.15 -1.70 -11.47
C LEU A 22 -6.19 -0.54 -11.75
N LEU A 23 -4.89 -0.76 -11.59
CA LEU A 23 -3.87 0.25 -11.90
C LEU A 23 -3.83 0.62 -13.39
N THR A 24 -4.22 -0.30 -14.28
CA THR A 24 -4.35 -0.03 -15.72
C THR A 24 -5.65 0.71 -16.04
N MET A 25 -6.77 0.29 -15.46
CA MET A 25 -8.11 0.85 -15.77
C MET A 25 -8.36 2.19 -15.08
N HIS A 26 -7.86 2.36 -13.86
CA HIS A 26 -8.13 3.48 -12.99
C HIS A 26 -6.86 3.97 -12.24
N PRO A 27 -5.79 4.36 -12.96
CA PRO A 27 -4.49 4.68 -12.36
C PRO A 27 -4.55 5.80 -11.31
N ASN A 28 -5.49 6.74 -11.46
CA ASN A 28 -5.67 7.89 -10.56
C ASN A 28 -6.60 7.59 -9.37
N SER A 29 -7.30 6.45 -9.40
CA SER A 29 -8.25 6.06 -8.35
C SER A 29 -7.63 5.14 -7.31
N VAL A 30 -6.37 4.73 -7.50
CA VAL A 30 -5.63 3.86 -6.59
C VAL A 30 -4.65 4.67 -5.76
N MET A 31 -4.69 4.49 -4.45
CA MET A 31 -3.80 5.12 -3.48
C MET A 31 -3.07 4.06 -2.68
N PHE A 32 -1.81 4.33 -2.35
CA PHE A 32 -0.98 3.52 -1.49
C PHE A 32 -0.76 4.25 -0.17
N TYR A 33 -0.67 3.49 0.92
CA TYR A 33 -0.32 4.02 2.24
C TYR A 33 0.71 3.14 2.92
N ASP A 34 1.66 3.78 3.57
CA ASP A 34 2.50 3.17 4.58
C ASP A 34 3.06 4.26 5.50
N ASP A 35 3.65 3.83 6.60
CA ASP A 35 4.34 4.70 7.53
C ASP A 35 5.66 4.10 7.98
N GLU A 36 6.52 4.97 8.51
CA GLU A 36 7.86 4.60 8.87
C GLU A 36 8.41 5.54 9.95
N TRP A 37 9.21 5.00 10.86
CA TRP A 37 9.89 5.80 11.85
C TRP A 37 11.25 6.26 11.37
N ILE A 38 11.54 7.53 11.59
CA ILE A 38 12.77 8.19 11.21
C ILE A 38 13.38 8.78 12.47
N SER A 39 14.59 8.36 12.80
CA SER A 39 15.43 8.98 13.83
C SER A 39 16.39 9.98 13.20
N TYR A 40 16.72 11.02 13.97
CA TYR A 40 17.79 11.96 13.67
C TYR A 40 18.83 11.93 14.79
N ASN A 41 20.06 11.62 14.42
CA ASN A 41 21.18 11.50 15.33
C ASN A 41 21.89 12.86 15.50
N ASP A 42 22.57 13.05 16.64
CA ASP A 42 23.32 14.27 16.95
C ASP A 42 24.50 14.52 16.00
N ASP A 43 25.00 13.48 15.33
CA ASP A 43 26.01 13.58 14.26
C ASP A 43 25.44 14.12 12.93
N GLY A 44 24.12 14.37 12.91
CA GLY A 44 23.39 14.88 11.77
C GLY A 44 22.92 13.82 10.78
N THR A 45 23.08 12.53 11.08
CA THR A 45 22.59 11.43 10.22
C THR A 45 21.13 11.07 10.53
N TYR A 46 20.44 10.51 9.53
CA TYR A 46 19.09 9.97 9.74
C TYR A 46 19.17 8.44 9.78
N GLN A 47 18.28 7.78 10.51
CA GLN A 47 18.09 6.34 10.37
C GLN A 47 16.60 6.01 10.25
N PHE A 48 16.31 5.03 9.41
CA PHE A 48 14.96 4.51 9.23
C PHE A 48 14.87 3.25 10.09
N GLU A 49 13.89 3.22 10.99
CA GLU A 49 13.72 2.11 11.91
C GLU A 49 12.31 1.53 11.79
N TRP A 50 12.26 0.26 11.40
CA TRP A 50 11.06 -0.57 11.52
C TRP A 50 10.81 -0.89 12.99
N SER A 51 10.25 0.06 13.75
CA SER A 51 9.95 -0.17 15.16
C SER A 51 8.45 -0.28 15.41
N ASN A 52 8.01 -1.50 15.71
CA ASN A 52 6.76 -1.74 16.47
C ASN A 52 6.98 -1.61 17.98
N ASP A 53 8.23 -1.44 18.42
CA ASP A 53 8.56 -1.44 19.83
C ASP A 53 8.59 -0.03 20.42
N ASN A 54 8.00 0.07 21.60
CA ASN A 54 7.98 1.22 22.49
C ASN A 54 9.40 1.63 22.95
N ARG A 55 10.30 2.00 22.03
CA ARG A 55 11.57 2.65 22.35
C ARG A 55 11.32 4.12 22.69
N LYS A 56 10.62 4.31 23.80
CA LYS A 56 10.65 5.55 24.57
C LYS A 56 11.96 5.53 25.36
N SER A 57 13.01 6.22 24.92
CA SER A 57 13.82 6.95 25.91
C SER A 57 14.90 7.89 25.40
N GLU A 58 15.59 7.69 24.26
CA GLU A 58 16.81 8.49 24.02
C GLU A 58 16.95 9.13 22.64
N VAL A 59 16.28 8.62 21.61
CA VAL A 59 16.44 9.14 20.24
C VAL A 59 15.22 9.95 19.83
N LYS A 60 15.43 11.16 19.28
CA LYS A 60 14.36 11.94 18.65
C LYS A 60 13.88 11.19 17.41
N MET A 61 12.72 10.55 17.54
CA MET A 61 12.06 9.81 16.48
C MET A 61 10.74 10.46 16.08
N GLU A 62 10.54 10.54 14.77
CA GLU A 62 9.31 11.01 14.16
C GLU A 62 8.77 9.94 13.21
N GLN A 63 7.45 9.76 13.22
CA GLN A 63 6.77 8.87 12.28
C GLN A 63 6.33 9.67 11.07
N LEU A 64 6.70 9.20 9.89
CA LEU A 64 6.25 9.72 8.61
C LEU A 64 5.20 8.77 8.03
N GLY A 65 3.97 9.23 7.85
CA GLY A 65 2.93 8.52 7.10
C GLY A 65 2.72 9.17 5.73
N VAL A 66 2.60 8.37 4.67
CA VAL A 66 2.53 8.88 3.30
C VAL A 66 1.40 8.21 2.51
N TRP A 67 0.60 9.05 1.86
CA TRP A 67 -0.44 8.71 0.88
C TRP A 67 0.03 9.10 -0.51
N TRP A 68 0.08 8.16 -1.45
CA TRP A 68 0.61 8.45 -2.80
C TRP A 68 0.01 7.55 -3.89
N ASN A 69 0.20 7.94 -5.15
CA ASN A 69 -0.23 7.17 -6.32
C ASN A 69 0.74 7.36 -7.50
N LYS A 70 0.35 6.93 -8.70
CA LYS A 70 1.15 7.10 -9.92
C LYS A 70 1.45 8.55 -10.28
N THR A 71 0.66 9.51 -9.81
CA THR A 71 0.83 10.95 -10.09
C THR A 71 1.76 11.64 -9.10
N GLY A 72 1.94 11.06 -7.91
CA GLY A 72 2.85 11.61 -6.90
C GLY A 72 2.39 11.37 -5.47
N ILE A 73 3.03 12.11 -4.56
CA ILE A 73 2.58 12.22 -3.16
C ILE A 73 1.29 13.03 -3.13
N ILE A 74 0.24 12.45 -2.55
CA ILE A 74 -1.06 13.09 -2.39
C ILE A 74 -1.07 13.86 -1.06
N GLU A 75 -0.69 13.18 0.01
CA GLU A 75 -0.64 13.73 1.36
C GLU A 75 0.40 13.01 2.19
N TYR A 76 0.95 13.70 3.18
CA TYR A 76 1.78 13.06 4.20
C TYR A 76 1.60 13.75 5.55
N PHE A 77 1.99 13.07 6.62
CA PHE A 77 2.08 13.69 7.93
C PHE A 77 3.37 13.24 8.62
N VAL A 78 3.91 14.12 9.46
CA VAL A 78 5.00 13.80 10.36
C VAL A 78 4.50 14.00 11.78
N LYS A 79 4.80 13.06 12.67
CA LYS A 79 4.46 13.23 14.09
C LYS A 79 5.58 12.77 15.02
N PRO A 80 5.71 13.39 16.20
CA PRO A 80 6.57 12.87 17.26
C PRO A 80 6.09 11.51 17.78
N SER A 81 7.00 10.75 18.38
CA SER A 81 6.72 9.45 19.01
C SER A 81 5.67 9.50 20.14
N THR A 82 5.50 10.66 20.77
CA THR A 82 4.55 10.86 21.87
C THR A 82 3.12 11.17 21.42
N SER A 83 2.91 11.42 20.13
CA SER A 83 1.60 11.84 19.58
C SER A 83 0.75 10.66 19.11
N SER A 84 -0.57 10.77 19.30
CA SER A 84 -1.55 9.77 18.83
C SER A 84 -1.54 9.68 17.31
N THR A 85 -1.37 8.45 16.82
CA THR A 85 -1.29 8.16 15.39
C THR A 85 -2.65 8.25 14.69
N ASN A 86 -3.73 7.78 15.33
CA ASN A 86 -5.03 7.62 14.66
C ASN A 86 -5.67 8.95 14.25
N ALA A 87 -5.53 10.00 15.08
CA ALA A 87 -6.10 11.31 14.77
C ALA A 87 -5.45 11.92 13.52
N LEU A 88 -4.11 11.82 13.41
CA LEU A 88 -3.36 12.30 12.26
C LEU A 88 -3.56 11.43 11.03
N LEU A 89 -3.68 10.11 11.20
CA LEU A 89 -4.05 9.19 10.13
C LEU A 89 -5.39 9.57 9.51
N TYR A 90 -6.44 9.78 10.32
CA TYR A 90 -7.77 10.13 9.78
C TYR A 90 -7.79 11.51 9.15
N ALA A 91 -7.16 12.51 9.78
CA ALA A 91 -7.07 13.85 9.21
C ALA A 91 -6.30 13.87 7.88
N SER A 92 -5.16 13.18 7.81
CA SER A 92 -4.38 13.06 6.57
C SER A 92 -5.12 12.26 5.50
N PHE A 93 -5.83 11.19 5.87
CA PHE A 93 -6.67 10.45 4.94
C PHE A 93 -7.80 11.32 4.38
N ASP A 94 -8.49 12.11 5.20
CA ASP A 94 -9.54 13.01 4.73
C ASP A 94 -8.98 14.05 3.76
N ASN A 95 -7.80 14.61 4.04
CA ASN A 95 -7.12 15.52 3.12
C ASN A 95 -6.72 14.83 1.80
N ALA A 96 -6.18 13.62 1.87
CA ALA A 96 -5.83 12.84 0.68
C ALA A 96 -7.07 12.53 -0.16
N ASN A 97 -8.16 12.12 0.48
CA ASN A 97 -9.45 11.87 -0.17
C ASN A 97 -10.01 13.14 -0.82
N LEU A 98 -9.92 14.30 -0.16
CA LEU A 98 -10.31 15.58 -0.76
C LEU A 98 -9.46 15.92 -1.98
N LYS A 99 -8.14 15.75 -1.91
CA LYS A 99 -7.22 15.99 -3.04
C LYS A 99 -7.49 15.06 -4.22
N LEU A 100 -7.78 13.78 -3.97
CA LEU A 100 -8.14 12.81 -5.02
C LEU A 100 -9.51 13.05 -5.65
N ARG A 101 -10.47 13.59 -4.89
CA ARG A 101 -11.83 13.88 -5.37
C ARG A 101 -11.98 15.27 -5.99
N ARG A 102 -10.98 16.14 -5.86
CA ARG A 102 -10.97 17.44 -6.55
C ARG A 102 -10.85 17.18 -8.05
N PRO A 103 -11.74 17.74 -8.89
CA PRO A 103 -11.59 17.65 -10.34
C PRO A 103 -10.27 18.29 -10.75
N CYS A 104 -9.36 17.51 -11.33
CA CYS A 104 -8.08 18.08 -11.78
C CYS A 104 -8.24 19.05 -12.95
N ASP A 105 -9.25 18.92 -13.82
CA ASP A 105 -9.35 19.75 -15.03
C ASP A 105 -10.79 19.85 -15.58
N GLY A 106 -11.77 20.31 -14.78
CA GLY A 106 -13.15 20.52 -15.26
C GLY A 106 -13.90 19.26 -15.74
N SER A 107 -13.26 18.10 -15.73
CA SER A 107 -13.87 16.81 -16.02
C SER A 107 -14.56 16.30 -14.76
N GLN A 108 -15.87 16.04 -14.88
CA GLN A 108 -16.72 15.47 -13.83
C GLN A 108 -16.40 13.98 -13.56
N TYR A 109 -15.13 13.58 -13.62
CA TYR A 109 -14.75 12.26 -13.14
C TYR A 109 -14.65 12.31 -11.62
N SER A 110 -15.83 12.30 -10.98
CA SER A 110 -15.97 11.61 -9.70
C SER A 110 -15.39 10.22 -9.92
N ALA A 111 -14.24 9.91 -9.31
CA ALA A 111 -13.84 8.53 -9.17
C ALA A 111 -14.94 7.86 -8.33
N GLU A 112 -15.91 7.23 -9.00
CA GLU A 112 -17.07 6.60 -8.34
C GLU A 112 -16.59 5.54 -7.34
N GLN A 113 -15.46 4.91 -7.64
CA GLN A 113 -14.79 3.97 -6.74
C GLN A 113 -13.32 4.35 -6.57
N LEU A 114 -12.92 4.59 -5.32
CA LEU A 114 -11.51 4.74 -4.94
C LEU A 114 -11.01 3.45 -4.32
N TYR A 115 -9.70 3.22 -4.46
CA TYR A 115 -9.02 2.02 -4.01
C TYR A 115 -7.86 2.39 -3.11
N LEU A 116 -7.74 1.70 -1.99
CA LEU A 116 -6.60 1.83 -1.09
C LEU A 116 -5.84 0.50 -1.07
N ILE A 117 -4.55 0.55 -1.36
CA ILE A 117 -3.64 -0.57 -1.18
C ILE A 117 -2.81 -0.29 0.06
N ALA A 118 -2.93 -1.15 1.07
CA ALA A 118 -2.23 -1.01 2.34
C ALA A 118 -1.75 -2.38 2.84
N ASP A 119 -0.71 -2.36 3.66
CA ASP A 119 -0.27 -3.54 4.40
C ASP A 119 -1.23 -3.81 5.58
N TYR A 120 -1.82 -5.00 5.63
CA TYR A 120 -2.72 -5.40 6.73
C TYR A 120 -1.98 -5.72 8.03
N THR A 121 -0.66 -5.93 8.00
CA THR A 121 0.16 -6.04 9.21
C THR A 121 0.41 -4.68 9.85
N ASN A 122 0.12 -3.59 9.14
CA ASN A 122 0.30 -2.25 9.67
C ASN A 122 -0.63 -2.07 10.89
N PRO A 123 -0.06 -1.79 12.09
CA PRO A 123 -0.83 -1.72 13.32
C PRO A 123 -1.88 -0.58 13.33
N GLN A 124 -1.74 0.39 12.42
CA GLN A 124 -2.68 1.49 12.27
C GLN A 124 -3.98 1.07 11.56
N PHE A 125 -3.97 -0.04 10.82
CA PHE A 125 -5.13 -0.61 10.14
C PHE A 125 -5.96 -1.51 11.08
N THR A 126 -6.48 -0.89 12.13
CA THR A 126 -7.47 -1.51 13.02
C THR A 126 -8.83 -1.66 12.33
N VAL A 127 -9.73 -2.45 12.91
CA VAL A 127 -11.12 -2.60 12.42
C VAL A 127 -11.81 -1.24 12.27
N ASP A 128 -11.56 -0.31 13.17
CA ASP A 128 -12.16 1.02 13.13
C ASP A 128 -11.59 1.87 11.98
N THR A 129 -10.28 1.78 11.73
CA THR A 129 -9.65 2.38 10.55
C THR A 129 -10.24 1.83 9.25
N TYR A 130 -10.42 0.51 9.15
CA TYR A 130 -11.07 -0.11 7.99
C TYR A 130 -12.50 0.39 7.79
N ARG A 131 -13.30 0.49 8.87
CA ARG A 131 -14.67 1.02 8.83
C ARG A 131 -14.69 2.49 8.40
N TYR A 132 -13.79 3.30 8.96
CA TYR A 132 -13.68 4.72 8.63
C TYR A 132 -13.42 4.94 7.14
N ILE A 133 -12.43 4.23 6.59
CA ILE A 133 -12.04 4.33 5.18
C ILE A 133 -13.15 3.79 4.26
N ARG A 134 -13.75 2.64 4.58
CA ARG A 134 -14.87 2.09 3.79
C ARG A 134 -16.09 3.01 3.76
N ALA A 135 -16.38 3.73 4.85
CA ALA A 135 -17.48 4.70 4.89
C ALA A 135 -17.30 5.86 3.89
N LYS A 136 -16.11 6.06 3.34
CA LYS A 136 -15.82 7.04 2.27
C LYS A 136 -15.81 6.42 0.86
N ASN A 137 -16.42 5.25 0.70
CA ASN A 137 -16.51 4.49 -0.56
C ASN A 137 -15.15 4.03 -1.12
N TYR A 138 -14.21 3.67 -0.24
CA TYR A 138 -12.97 3.01 -0.63
C TYR A 138 -13.13 1.49 -0.62
N THR A 139 -12.61 0.85 -1.66
CA THR A 139 -12.33 -0.58 -1.66
C THR A 139 -10.89 -0.76 -1.21
N ILE A 140 -10.69 -1.52 -0.14
CA ILE A 140 -9.36 -1.71 0.45
C ILE A 140 -8.81 -3.05 -0.01
N PHE A 141 -7.64 -3.02 -0.62
CA PHE A 141 -6.82 -4.17 -0.96
C PHE A 141 -5.67 -4.28 0.04
N SER A 142 -5.70 -5.36 0.80
CA SER A 142 -4.66 -5.70 1.76
C SER A 142 -3.56 -6.48 1.05
N LEU A 143 -2.33 -5.98 1.05
CA LEU A 143 -1.17 -6.80 0.65
C LEU A 143 -1.01 -7.98 1.62
N PRO A 144 -0.43 -9.11 1.21
CA PRO A 144 -0.45 -10.32 2.02
C PRO A 144 0.65 -10.40 3.08
N PRO A 145 0.50 -11.26 4.12
CA PRO A 145 1.50 -11.52 5.17
C PRO A 145 2.91 -11.77 4.65
N GLY A 146 3.92 -11.18 5.28
CA GLY A 146 5.33 -11.44 4.93
C GLY A 146 5.83 -10.63 3.74
N SER A 147 5.01 -9.71 3.21
CA SER A 147 5.40 -8.69 2.23
C SER A 147 5.96 -7.43 2.90
N GLU A 148 6.43 -7.51 4.16
CA GLU A 148 6.85 -6.32 4.92
C GLU A 148 8.06 -5.59 4.28
N GLN A 149 8.83 -6.27 3.42
CA GLN A 149 9.86 -5.67 2.55
C GLN A 149 9.33 -5.24 1.16
N ASP A 150 8.06 -5.52 0.88
CA ASP A 150 7.45 -5.63 -0.45
C ASP A 150 6.16 -4.80 -0.56
N THR A 151 6.08 -3.61 0.04
CA THR A 151 5.14 -2.60 -0.47
C THR A 151 5.91 -1.67 -1.40
N PRO A 152 5.27 -1.09 -2.44
CA PRO A 152 5.94 -0.11 -3.27
C PRO A 152 6.37 1.12 -2.44
N THR A 153 5.67 1.41 -1.33
CA THR A 153 6.05 2.50 -0.42
C THR A 153 7.38 2.20 0.25
N ARG A 154 7.55 1.02 0.86
CA ARG A 154 8.77 0.67 1.60
C ARG A 154 9.94 0.38 0.67
N SER A 155 9.71 -0.49 -0.31
CA SER A 155 10.75 -1.02 -1.20
C SER A 155 11.32 0.03 -2.16
N TYR A 156 10.56 1.09 -2.45
CA TYR A 156 10.90 2.09 -3.44
C TYR A 156 10.87 3.51 -2.88
N LEU A 157 9.72 3.98 -2.41
CA LEU A 157 9.53 5.37 -2.00
C LEU A 157 10.40 5.73 -0.79
N PHE A 158 10.30 4.99 0.32
CA PHE A 158 11.09 5.26 1.53
C PHE A 158 12.58 5.02 1.31
N LYS A 159 12.99 4.04 0.51
CA LYS A 159 14.40 3.91 0.12
C LYS A 159 14.92 5.12 -0.65
N ALA A 160 14.12 5.69 -1.54
CA ALA A 160 14.49 6.90 -2.27
C ALA A 160 14.52 8.14 -1.35
N PHE A 161 13.52 8.28 -0.47
CA PHE A 161 13.47 9.37 0.49
C PHE A 161 14.64 9.29 1.48
N ASN A 162 14.98 8.09 1.99
CA ASN A 162 16.16 7.89 2.83
C ASN A 162 17.43 8.39 2.12
N ARG A 163 17.68 7.95 0.87
CA ARG A 163 18.82 8.46 0.09
C ARG A 163 18.79 9.98 -0.08
N HIS A 164 17.61 10.57 -0.30
CA HIS A 164 17.45 12.01 -0.42
C HIS A 164 17.89 12.74 0.85
N ILE A 165 17.45 12.28 2.02
CA ILE A 165 17.77 12.94 3.29
C ILE A 165 19.22 12.70 3.71
N GLN A 166 19.78 11.50 3.48
CA GLN A 166 21.21 11.24 3.74
C GLN A 166 22.12 12.15 2.91
N ASN A 167 21.83 12.32 1.62
CA ASN A 167 22.67 13.13 0.72
C ASN A 167 22.63 14.63 1.06
N LYS A 168 21.63 15.07 1.82
CA LYS A 168 21.39 16.49 2.15
C LYS A 168 21.20 16.69 3.65
N HIS A 169 21.76 15.81 4.48
CA HIS A 169 21.38 15.73 5.89
C HIS A 169 21.60 17.04 6.66
N LYS A 170 22.71 17.75 6.39
CA LYS A 170 23.00 19.08 6.94
C LYS A 170 22.04 20.18 6.50
N LYS A 171 21.40 20.04 5.32
CA LYS A 171 20.44 21.03 4.79
C LYS A 171 19.15 21.05 5.60
N TYR A 172 18.72 19.89 6.09
CA TYR A 172 17.43 19.71 6.76
C TYR A 172 17.53 19.79 8.28
N ASN A 173 18.69 19.47 8.87
CA ASN A 173 18.94 19.64 10.32
C ASN A 173 17.83 19.03 11.21
N GLY A 174 17.41 17.81 10.87
CA GLY A 174 16.33 17.09 11.55
C GLY A 174 14.91 17.42 11.06
N ASP A 175 14.72 18.43 10.19
CA ASP A 175 13.39 18.82 9.70
C ASP A 175 12.91 17.91 8.56
N ILE A 176 12.17 16.86 8.93
CA ILE A 176 11.62 15.87 8.00
C ILE A 176 10.55 16.50 7.10
N ILE A 177 9.76 17.46 7.59
CA ILE A 177 8.72 18.12 6.79
C ILE A 177 9.37 18.90 5.64
N ARG A 178 10.42 19.67 5.94
CA ARG A 178 11.19 20.38 4.91
C ARG A 178 11.85 19.43 3.93
N ALA A 179 12.37 18.31 4.41
CA ALA A 179 12.96 17.29 3.56
C ALA A 179 11.92 16.65 2.62
N MET A 180 10.72 16.36 3.13
CA MET A 180 9.62 15.80 2.35
C MET A 180 9.10 16.79 1.30
N ASN A 181 8.98 18.07 1.66
CA ASN A 181 8.64 19.12 0.69
C ASN A 181 9.67 19.19 -0.45
N ASP A 182 10.97 19.24 -0.15
CA ASP A 182 12.03 19.24 -1.19
C ASP A 182 12.03 17.95 -2.02
N PHE A 183 11.67 16.82 -1.42
CA PHE A 183 11.53 15.55 -2.12
C PHE A 183 10.34 15.58 -3.08
N CYS A 184 9.16 16.05 -2.64
CA CYS A 184 7.97 16.17 -3.48
C CYS A 184 8.22 17.11 -4.68
N GLU A 185 8.85 18.26 -4.46
CA GLU A 185 9.14 19.24 -5.53
C GLU A 185 10.08 18.71 -6.61
N LYS A 186 11.00 17.79 -6.25
CA LYS A 186 12.05 17.30 -7.15
C LYS A 186 11.77 15.93 -7.75
N THR A 187 10.71 15.27 -7.31
CA THR A 187 10.40 13.92 -7.74
C THR A 187 9.38 13.98 -8.86
N GLU A 188 9.79 13.56 -10.05
CA GLU A 188 8.94 13.57 -11.24
C GLU A 188 7.89 12.45 -11.20
N VAL A 189 6.77 12.65 -11.91
CA VAL A 189 5.71 11.64 -12.08
C VAL A 189 6.26 10.28 -12.53
N ALA A 190 7.25 10.28 -13.43
CA ALA A 190 7.89 9.07 -13.95
C ALA A 190 8.53 8.20 -12.85
N PHE A 191 9.00 8.80 -11.75
CA PHE A 191 9.52 8.07 -10.60
C PHE A 191 8.42 7.23 -9.93
N PHE A 192 7.24 7.81 -9.70
CA PHE A 192 6.14 7.12 -9.02
C PHE A 192 5.56 5.99 -9.87
N VAL A 193 5.37 6.25 -11.18
CA VAL A 193 4.99 5.22 -12.14
C VAL A 193 5.98 4.06 -12.12
N LYS A 194 7.28 4.36 -12.23
CA LYS A 194 8.34 3.34 -12.20
C LYS A 194 8.35 2.55 -10.90
N GLY A 195 8.15 3.19 -9.75
CA GLY A 195 8.11 2.53 -8.45
C GLY A 195 7.01 1.49 -8.35
N ILE A 196 5.80 1.89 -8.75
CA ILE A 196 4.64 0.99 -8.78
C ILE A 196 4.90 -0.16 -9.77
N ASP A 197 5.27 0.15 -11.02
CA ASP A 197 5.45 -0.88 -12.04
C ASP A 197 6.60 -1.86 -11.70
N THR A 198 7.70 -1.37 -11.10
CA THR A 198 8.82 -2.22 -10.64
C THR A 198 8.37 -3.21 -9.57
N PHE A 199 7.56 -2.73 -8.62
CA PHE A 199 7.01 -3.56 -7.56
C PHE A 199 6.11 -4.66 -8.15
N PHE A 200 5.16 -4.28 -8.99
CA PHE A 200 4.23 -5.24 -9.56
C PHE A 200 4.96 -6.26 -10.46
N ASN A 201 5.88 -5.84 -11.32
CA ASN A 201 6.67 -6.75 -12.15
C ASN A 201 7.51 -7.75 -11.33
N SER A 202 8.11 -7.31 -10.22
CA SER A 202 8.88 -8.19 -9.34
C SER A 202 7.98 -9.22 -8.64
N PHE A 203 6.81 -8.78 -8.16
CA PHE A 203 5.83 -9.67 -7.55
C PHE A 203 5.33 -10.71 -8.56
N ARG A 204 4.96 -10.29 -9.77
CA ARG A 204 4.56 -11.22 -10.84
C ARG A 204 5.63 -12.28 -11.09
N LYS A 205 6.88 -11.86 -11.29
CA LYS A 205 8.00 -12.79 -11.51
C LYS A 205 8.11 -13.82 -10.37
N HIS A 206 8.02 -13.37 -9.12
CA HIS A 206 8.11 -14.25 -7.95
C HIS A 206 7.02 -15.34 -7.93
N TYR A 207 5.79 -14.99 -8.31
CA TYR A 207 4.69 -15.96 -8.32
C TYR A 207 4.63 -16.78 -9.60
N ASP A 208 4.98 -16.21 -10.77
CA ASP A 208 5.08 -16.96 -12.03
C ASP A 208 6.10 -18.11 -11.89
N GLU A 209 7.27 -17.86 -11.27
CA GLU A 209 8.29 -18.89 -10.98
C GLU A 209 7.76 -19.99 -10.03
N LYS A 210 6.99 -19.62 -9.00
CA LYS A 210 6.37 -20.59 -8.07
C LYS A 210 5.24 -21.39 -8.70
N ILE A 211 4.52 -20.76 -9.63
CA ILE A 211 3.37 -21.33 -10.32
C ILE A 211 3.80 -22.32 -11.41
N GLU A 212 4.86 -22.04 -12.17
CA GLU A 212 5.42 -22.96 -13.17
C GLU A 212 5.91 -24.27 -12.54
N ILE A 213 6.41 -24.23 -11.30
CA ILE A 213 6.77 -25.42 -10.51
C ILE A 213 5.52 -26.26 -10.15
N SER A 214 4.31 -25.70 -10.28
CA SER A 214 3.03 -26.31 -9.93
C SER A 214 2.07 -26.44 -11.12
N GLY A 215 2.55 -26.65 -12.35
CA GLY A 215 1.73 -26.67 -13.58
C GLY A 215 0.38 -27.40 -13.50
N ASP A 216 0.27 -28.45 -12.67
CA ASP A 216 -1.00 -29.16 -12.39
C ASP A 216 -1.98 -28.36 -11.48
N ALA A 217 -1.49 -27.58 -10.52
CA ALA A 217 -2.28 -26.91 -9.50
C ALA A 217 -3.14 -25.74 -10.04
N ILE A 218 -2.66 -24.97 -11.02
CA ILE A 218 -3.44 -23.87 -11.61
C ILE A 218 -4.58 -24.39 -12.49
N TRP A 219 -4.33 -25.45 -13.26
CA TRP A 219 -5.39 -26.10 -14.03
C TRP A 219 -6.42 -26.73 -13.08
N ILE A 220 -5.97 -27.41 -12.02
CA ILE A 220 -6.82 -27.98 -10.98
C ILE A 220 -7.64 -26.89 -10.27
N LEU A 221 -7.07 -25.72 -9.94
CA LEU A 221 -7.82 -24.65 -9.26
C LEU A 221 -8.78 -23.90 -10.17
N LYS A 222 -8.41 -23.60 -11.43
CA LYS A 222 -9.35 -23.00 -12.40
C LYS A 222 -10.52 -23.96 -12.71
N THR A 223 -10.26 -25.26 -12.73
CA THR A 223 -11.28 -26.28 -13.02
C THR A 223 -12.12 -26.58 -11.78
N ASN A 224 -11.51 -26.71 -10.59
CA ASN A 224 -12.22 -26.98 -9.34
C ASN A 224 -12.98 -25.79 -8.81
N LEU A 225 -12.53 -24.53 -8.95
CA LEU A 225 -13.36 -23.38 -8.55
C LEU A 225 -14.62 -23.30 -9.42
N ARG A 226 -14.50 -23.57 -10.72
CA ARG A 226 -15.65 -23.67 -11.62
C ARG A 226 -16.56 -24.84 -11.26
N PHE A 227 -16.00 -25.99 -10.86
CA PHE A 227 -16.76 -27.16 -10.45
C PHE A 227 -17.49 -26.94 -9.12
N VAL A 228 -16.82 -26.35 -8.11
CA VAL A 228 -17.42 -26.01 -6.82
C VAL A 228 -18.48 -24.92 -6.98
N LEU A 229 -18.22 -23.88 -7.78
CA LEU A 229 -19.24 -22.87 -8.11
C LEU A 229 -20.44 -23.50 -8.84
N PHE A 230 -20.20 -24.44 -9.74
CA PHE A 230 -21.25 -25.17 -10.45
C PHE A 230 -22.09 -26.04 -9.50
N GLU A 231 -21.47 -26.81 -8.61
CA GLU A 231 -22.16 -27.64 -7.60
C GLU A 231 -22.94 -26.79 -6.59
N CYS A 232 -22.37 -25.67 -6.14
CA CYS A 232 -23.07 -24.72 -5.28
C CYS A 232 -24.28 -24.09 -6.02
N LEU A 233 -24.12 -23.68 -7.27
CA LEU A 233 -25.21 -23.13 -8.08
C LEU A 233 -26.29 -24.18 -8.36
N HIS A 234 -25.91 -25.42 -8.64
CA HIS A 234 -26.83 -26.53 -8.86
C HIS A 234 -27.63 -26.83 -7.59
N THR A 235 -26.95 -26.96 -6.45
CA THR A 235 -27.56 -27.21 -5.13
C THR A 235 -28.52 -26.09 -4.71
N VAL A 236 -28.14 -24.83 -4.94
CA VAL A 236 -29.03 -23.69 -4.69
C VAL A 236 -30.25 -23.76 -5.60
N LYS A 237 -30.09 -24.14 -6.88
CA LYS A 237 -31.22 -24.31 -7.80
C LYS A 237 -32.17 -25.44 -7.39
N THR A 238 -31.65 -26.60 -6.99
CA THR A 238 -32.50 -27.71 -6.53
C THR A 238 -33.20 -27.42 -5.22
N LEU A 239 -32.59 -26.64 -4.32
CA LEU A 239 -33.23 -26.23 -3.07
C LEU A 239 -34.27 -25.10 -3.24
N TYR A 240 -34.17 -24.28 -4.30
CA TYR A 240 -35.10 -23.17 -4.56
C TYR A 240 -36.27 -23.52 -5.49
N TYR A 241 -36.18 -24.63 -6.24
CA TYR A 241 -37.19 -25.06 -7.21
C TYR A 241 -37.80 -26.45 -6.88
N ALA A 242 -37.62 -26.94 -5.66
CA ALA A 242 -38.35 -28.07 -5.08
C ALA A 242 -39.44 -27.56 -4.14
#